data_AF-A0A7C1JYU9-F1
#
_entry.id   AF-A0A7C1JYU9-F1
#
_cell.length_a   1.000
_cell.length_b   1.000
_cell.length_c   1.000
_cell.angle_alpha   90.00
_cell.angle_beta   90.00
_cell.angle_gamma   90.00
#
_symmetry.space_group_name_H-M   'P 1'
#
loop_
_entity.id
_entity.type
_entity.pdbx_description
1 polymer ?
#
loop_
_entity_poly.entity_id
_entity_poly.type
_entity_poly.pdbx_seq_one_letter_code
_entity_poly.pdbx_strand_id
1 'polypeptide(L)'
;MQQSTLLEDWSYFADWGDLILAVGGLLAVTLALVWWSQQTRYWHRIAILSFLAAFGLAFASIYLFWVPPYYAGCPSGCMGWRGYPLPVARITFDGQTQIGMLDMLLNTLLLWLLILVASLVGRIGAVIFGWERWSWRTRVLVVLGFVLIPWAFLPRYLPPPQPTTTGEELRLVTNARRAAEITYGVTGLWVHRLALEDLRQLSPNPLGETTPDLTAVRSQVCLRGYTYFYLPWRRYRVSLEPTGVNALSIVELPLEGPCWTDEATR
;
A
#
# COMPACT_ATOMS: atom_id res chain seq x y z
N MET A 1 -24.95 0.48 -13.69
CA MET A 1 -24.82 1.91 -14.05
C MET A 1 -23.88 1.98 -15.24
N GLN A 2 -24.32 2.64 -16.31
CA GLN A 2 -23.66 2.63 -17.61
C GLN A 2 -22.51 3.63 -17.59
N GLN A 3 -21.28 3.12 -17.43
CA GLN A 3 -20.05 3.91 -17.44
C GLN A 3 -19.88 4.49 -18.85
N SER A 4 -19.88 5.82 -18.97
CA SER A 4 -19.77 6.51 -20.25
C SER A 4 -18.39 6.27 -20.85
N THR A 5 -18.38 5.84 -22.12
CA THR A 5 -17.22 5.48 -22.96
C THR A 5 -16.14 6.56 -23.13
N LEU A 6 -16.31 7.75 -22.54
CA LEU A 6 -15.36 8.86 -22.61
C LEU A 6 -14.28 8.83 -21.50
N LEU A 7 -14.48 8.03 -20.45
CA LEU A 7 -13.51 7.86 -19.34
C LEU A 7 -12.74 6.53 -19.43
N GLU A 8 -13.02 5.73 -20.46
CA GLU A 8 -12.32 4.49 -20.73
C GLU A 8 -10.84 4.83 -20.97
N ASP A 9 -9.94 4.16 -20.23
CA ASP A 9 -8.49 4.40 -20.17
C ASP A 9 -7.98 5.67 -19.45
N TRP A 10 -8.87 6.57 -19.00
CA TRP A 10 -8.45 7.73 -18.19
C TRP A 10 -8.43 7.43 -16.70
N SER A 11 -9.29 6.51 -16.25
CA SER A 11 -9.43 6.09 -14.86
C SER A 11 -9.81 4.63 -14.79
N TYR A 12 -9.14 3.87 -13.93
CA TYR A 12 -9.44 2.46 -13.65
C TYR A 12 -9.97 2.23 -12.23
N PHE A 13 -9.76 3.19 -11.32
CA PHE A 13 -10.05 2.98 -9.90
C PHE A 13 -11.02 4.01 -9.29
N ALA A 14 -11.22 5.16 -9.94
CA ALA A 14 -12.05 6.21 -9.36
C ALA A 14 -13.49 5.78 -9.05
N ASP A 15 -13.92 6.07 -7.83
CA ASP A 15 -15.30 5.94 -7.36
C ASP A 15 -15.85 7.29 -6.86
N TRP A 16 -17.10 7.35 -6.41
CA TRP A 16 -17.74 8.57 -5.89
C TRP A 16 -17.01 9.18 -4.69
N GLY A 17 -16.36 8.35 -3.87
CA GLY A 17 -15.50 8.82 -2.77
C GLY A 17 -14.34 9.67 -3.27
N ASP A 18 -13.80 9.36 -4.45
CA ASP A 18 -12.67 10.08 -5.04
C ASP A 18 -13.05 11.45 -5.57
N LEU A 19 -14.33 11.65 -5.93
CA LEU A 19 -14.84 12.97 -6.28
C LEU A 19 -14.78 13.92 -5.07
N ILE A 20 -15.12 13.43 -3.87
CA ILE A 20 -15.03 14.20 -2.62
C ILE A 20 -13.57 14.57 -2.35
N LEU A 21 -12.66 13.60 -2.51
CA LEU A 21 -11.23 13.84 -2.38
C LEU A 21 -10.72 14.87 -3.40
N ALA A 22 -11.14 14.77 -4.66
CA ALA A 22 -10.72 15.69 -5.72
C ALA A 22 -11.19 17.12 -5.42
N VAL A 23 -12.48 17.32 -5.16
CA VAL A 23 -13.07 18.63 -4.90
C VAL A 23 -12.54 19.21 -3.59
N GLY A 24 -12.58 18.43 -2.51
CA GLY A 24 -12.09 18.85 -1.20
C GLY A 24 -10.59 19.11 -1.20
N GLY A 25 -9.81 18.27 -1.88
CA GLY A 25 -8.37 18.41 -2.03
C GLY A 25 -7.99 19.67 -2.81
N LEU A 26 -8.65 19.95 -3.93
CA LEU A 26 -8.43 21.18 -4.71
C LEU A 26 -8.76 22.44 -3.89
N LEU A 27 -9.86 22.42 -3.14
CA LEU A 27 -10.23 23.52 -2.25
C LEU A 27 -9.19 23.71 -1.14
N ALA A 28 -8.76 22.64 -0.48
CA ALA A 28 -7.77 22.69 0.58
C ALA A 28 -6.39 23.16 0.08
N VAL A 29 -5.95 22.68 -1.09
CA VAL A 29 -4.73 23.18 -1.75
C VAL A 29 -4.85 24.66 -2.04
N THR A 30 -5.97 25.11 -2.59
CA THR A 30 -6.20 26.53 -2.90
C THR A 30 -6.08 27.39 -1.65
N LEU A 31 -6.73 26.98 -0.54
CA LEU A 31 -6.63 27.67 0.74
C LEU A 31 -5.19 27.68 1.29
N ALA A 32 -4.47 26.56 1.19
CA ALA A 32 -3.07 26.49 1.61
C ALA A 32 -2.17 27.42 0.78
N LEU A 33 -2.39 27.53 -0.53
CA LEU A 33 -1.67 28.45 -1.40
C LEU A 33 -1.99 29.91 -1.08
N VAL A 34 -3.26 30.24 -0.80
CA VAL A 34 -3.67 31.57 -0.34
C VAL A 34 -2.95 31.91 0.97
N TRP A 35 -2.94 31.00 1.94
CA TRP A 35 -2.22 31.18 3.20
C TRP A 35 -0.72 31.42 2.98
N TRP A 36 -0.07 30.62 2.14
CA TRP A 36 1.34 30.80 1.82
C TRP A 36 1.64 32.12 1.13
N SER A 37 0.73 32.60 0.27
CA SER A 37 0.87 33.89 -0.41
C SER A 37 0.84 35.08 0.56
N GLN A 38 0.10 34.94 1.68
CA GLN A 38 0.10 35.93 2.76
C GLN A 38 1.39 35.87 3.58
N GLN A 39 2.02 34.69 3.71
CA GLN A 39 3.18 34.49 4.58
C GLN A 39 4.54 34.81 3.92
N THR A 40 4.65 34.71 2.60
CA THR A 40 5.94 34.97 1.90
C THR A 40 5.77 35.34 0.43
N ARG A 41 6.62 36.24 -0.07
CA ARG A 41 6.71 36.59 -1.51
C ARG A 41 7.15 35.40 -2.38
N TYR A 42 7.81 34.41 -1.80
CA TYR A 42 8.32 33.23 -2.50
C TYR A 42 7.35 32.04 -2.49
N TRP A 43 6.06 32.26 -2.19
CA TRP A 43 5.05 31.20 -2.08
C TRP A 43 4.95 30.30 -3.33
N HIS A 44 5.14 30.89 -4.52
CA HIS A 44 5.15 30.17 -5.80
C HIS A 44 6.23 29.08 -5.84
N ARG A 45 7.39 29.30 -5.20
CA ARG A 45 8.45 28.28 -5.10
C ARG A 45 8.01 27.12 -4.24
N ILE A 46 7.33 27.39 -3.12
CA ILE A 46 6.79 26.36 -2.23
C ILE A 46 5.75 25.53 -2.98
N ALA A 47 4.84 26.19 -3.70
CA ALA A 47 3.82 25.54 -4.52
C ALA A 47 4.44 24.60 -5.57
N ILE A 48 5.37 25.12 -6.39
CA ILE A 48 5.99 24.35 -7.48
C ILE A 48 6.85 23.21 -6.92
N LEU A 49 7.69 23.46 -5.92
CA LEU A 49 8.57 22.43 -5.36
C LEU A 49 7.78 21.33 -4.66
N SER A 50 6.72 21.69 -3.91
CA SER A 50 5.85 20.69 -3.28
C SER A 50 5.06 19.87 -4.30
N PHE A 51 4.59 20.50 -5.38
CA PHE A 51 3.92 19.79 -6.47
C PHE A 51 4.87 18.83 -7.18
N LEU A 52 6.09 19.27 -7.54
CA LEU A 52 7.10 18.42 -8.18
C LEU A 52 7.51 17.26 -7.28
N ALA A 53 7.66 17.50 -5.97
CA ALA A 53 7.92 16.44 -5.00
C ALA A 53 6.76 15.44 -4.93
N ALA A 54 5.52 15.91 -4.89
CA ALA A 54 4.33 15.05 -4.89
C ALA A 54 4.23 14.20 -6.16
N PHE A 55 4.44 14.81 -7.32
CA PHE A 55 4.45 14.13 -8.61
C PHE A 55 5.58 13.09 -8.69
N GLY A 56 6.79 13.44 -8.23
CA GLY A 56 7.92 12.52 -8.17
C GLY A 56 7.64 11.31 -7.26
N LEU A 57 7.00 11.54 -6.11
CA LEU A 57 6.57 10.47 -5.20
C LEU A 57 5.46 9.60 -5.81
N ALA A 58 4.47 10.21 -6.47
CA ALA A 58 3.40 9.50 -7.16
C ALA A 58 3.98 8.60 -8.27
N PHE A 59 4.92 9.12 -9.05
CA PHE A 59 5.61 8.36 -10.08
C PHE A 59 6.47 7.22 -9.51
N ALA A 60 7.27 7.49 -8.48
CA ALA A 60 8.07 6.47 -7.80
C ALA A 60 7.18 5.36 -7.20
N SER A 61 5.97 5.70 -6.75
CA SER A 61 5.04 4.74 -6.16
C SER A 61 4.64 3.62 -7.12
N ILE A 62 4.66 3.87 -8.45
CA ILE A 62 4.36 2.85 -9.46
C ILE A 62 5.37 1.69 -9.40
N TYR A 63 6.63 1.98 -9.07
CA TYR A 63 7.72 0.99 -9.07
C TYR A 63 7.91 0.33 -7.72
N LEU A 64 7.60 1.05 -6.63
CA LEU A 64 7.81 0.56 -5.27
C LEU A 64 6.60 -0.22 -4.74
N PHE A 65 5.40 0.13 -5.21
CA PHE A 65 4.14 -0.39 -4.66
C PHE A 65 3.30 -1.02 -5.74
N TRP A 66 3.15 -2.34 -5.67
CA TRP A 66 2.27 -3.08 -6.56
C TRP A 66 1.66 -4.30 -5.88
N VAL A 67 0.47 -4.65 -6.36
CA VAL A 67 -0.24 -5.89 -6.10
C VAL A 67 -0.33 -6.61 -7.44
N PRO A 68 0.24 -7.83 -7.58
CA PRO A 68 0.11 -8.61 -8.80
C PRO A 68 -1.35 -9.05 -9.02
N PRO A 69 -1.72 -9.52 -10.22
CA PRO A 69 -3.00 -10.19 -10.42
C PRO A 69 -3.22 -11.31 -9.39
N TYR A 70 -4.42 -11.39 -8.84
CA TYR A 70 -4.71 -12.20 -7.65
C TYR A 70 -6.09 -12.84 -7.76
N TYR A 71 -6.30 -13.91 -6.99
CA TYR A 71 -7.57 -14.64 -6.89
C TYR A 71 -8.21 -14.51 -5.51
N ALA A 72 -7.47 -14.01 -4.51
CA ALA A 72 -8.01 -13.69 -3.19
C ALA A 72 -9.17 -12.67 -3.29
N GLY A 73 -10.36 -13.04 -2.82
CA GLY A 73 -11.57 -12.21 -2.87
C GLY A 73 -12.21 -12.13 -4.25
N CYS A 74 -11.65 -12.83 -5.24
CA CYS A 74 -12.00 -12.68 -6.65
C CYS A 74 -11.84 -14.00 -7.41
N PRO A 75 -12.86 -14.89 -7.36
CA PRO A 75 -12.77 -16.26 -7.91
C PRO A 75 -12.49 -16.31 -9.42
N SER A 76 -12.96 -15.30 -10.17
CA SER A 76 -12.69 -15.16 -11.60
C SER A 76 -11.28 -14.64 -11.91
N GLY A 77 -10.51 -14.31 -10.87
CA GLY A 77 -9.29 -13.53 -10.96
C GLY A 77 -9.58 -12.04 -11.05
N CYS A 78 -8.77 -11.26 -10.35
CA CYS A 78 -8.78 -9.81 -10.42
C CYS A 78 -7.44 -9.29 -10.95
N MET A 79 -7.53 -8.23 -11.74
CA MET A 79 -6.35 -7.51 -12.24
C MET A 79 -5.56 -6.93 -11.07
N GLY A 80 -4.24 -6.87 -11.21
CA GLY A 80 -3.38 -6.23 -10.23
C GLY A 80 -3.41 -4.70 -10.36
N TRP A 81 -2.68 -4.02 -9.48
CA TRP A 81 -2.50 -2.58 -9.56
C TRP A 81 -1.14 -2.12 -9.03
N ARG A 82 -0.77 -0.89 -9.37
CA ARG A 82 0.42 -0.18 -8.89
C ARG A 82 0.04 1.17 -8.33
N GLY A 83 0.87 1.69 -7.44
CA GLY A 83 0.69 3.01 -6.85
C GLY A 83 0.25 2.97 -5.40
N TYR A 84 0.60 4.03 -4.68
CA TYR A 84 0.27 4.25 -3.27
C TYR A 84 0.38 5.76 -2.96
N PRO A 85 -0.41 6.34 -2.03
CA PRO A 85 -1.49 5.72 -1.23
C PRO A 85 -2.71 5.27 -2.02
N LEU A 86 -2.96 5.87 -3.18
CA LEU A 86 -4.03 5.46 -4.09
C LEU A 86 -3.45 4.65 -5.26
N PRO A 87 -4.21 3.67 -5.80
CA PRO A 87 -3.83 2.97 -7.01
C PRO A 87 -3.81 3.95 -8.20
N VAL A 88 -2.83 3.78 -9.09
CA VAL A 88 -2.55 4.68 -10.22
C VAL A 88 -2.52 3.94 -11.55
N ALA A 89 -2.13 2.68 -11.54
CA ALA A 89 -2.04 1.87 -12.75
C ALA A 89 -2.61 0.48 -12.51
N ARG A 90 -3.29 -0.07 -13.52
CA ARG A 90 -3.79 -1.44 -13.54
C ARG A 90 -2.75 -2.36 -14.17
N ILE A 91 -2.64 -3.59 -13.65
CA ILE A 91 -1.80 -4.65 -14.20
C ILE A 91 -2.73 -5.74 -14.75
N THR A 92 -2.66 -6.00 -16.05
CA THR A 92 -3.45 -7.06 -16.69
C THR A 92 -2.88 -8.45 -16.37
N PHE A 93 -3.64 -9.52 -16.62
CA PHE A 93 -3.13 -10.90 -16.50
C PHE A 93 -1.95 -11.17 -17.43
N ASP A 94 -1.87 -10.49 -18.58
CA ASP A 94 -0.73 -10.54 -19.50
C ASP A 94 0.50 -9.75 -19.00
N GLY A 95 0.41 -9.17 -17.79
CA GLY A 95 1.49 -8.39 -17.18
C GLY A 95 1.61 -6.96 -17.73
N GLN A 96 0.70 -6.52 -18.60
CA GLN A 96 0.73 -5.16 -19.13
C GLN A 96 0.29 -4.15 -18.07
N THR A 97 1.02 -3.05 -17.96
CA THR A 97 0.70 -1.95 -17.03
C THR A 97 0.01 -0.83 -17.80
N GLN A 98 -1.20 -0.47 -17.36
CA GLN A 98 -2.01 0.60 -17.94
C GLN A 98 -2.18 1.71 -16.91
N ILE A 99 -1.72 2.92 -17.20
CA ILE A 99 -1.74 4.05 -16.27
C ILE A 99 -3.03 4.84 -16.47
N GLY A 100 -3.83 4.98 -15.41
CA GLY A 100 -4.95 5.90 -15.39
C GLY A 100 -4.45 7.31 -15.12
N MET A 101 -4.59 8.22 -16.09
CA MET A 101 -4.12 9.59 -15.93
C MET A 101 -4.86 10.34 -14.80
N LEU A 102 -6.17 10.11 -14.65
CA LEU A 102 -6.94 10.70 -13.56
C LEU A 102 -6.55 10.11 -12.21
N ASP A 103 -6.31 8.80 -12.15
CA ASP A 103 -5.85 8.12 -10.93
C ASP A 103 -4.47 8.66 -10.49
N MET A 104 -3.56 8.89 -11.45
CA MET A 104 -2.26 9.53 -11.21
C MET A 104 -2.41 10.95 -10.66
N LEU A 105 -3.28 11.76 -11.27
CA LEU A 105 -3.53 13.13 -10.84
C LEU A 105 -4.14 13.18 -9.44
N LEU A 106 -5.07 12.27 -9.14
CA LEU A 106 -5.69 12.17 -7.83
C LEU A 106 -4.68 11.77 -6.74
N ASN A 107 -3.83 10.77 -7.02
CA ASN A 107 -2.77 10.38 -6.09
C ASN A 107 -1.75 11.53 -5.91
N THR A 108 -1.42 12.25 -6.98
CA THR A 108 -0.57 13.45 -6.92
C THR A 108 -1.20 14.55 -6.09
N LEU A 109 -2.50 14.81 -6.24
CA LEU A 109 -3.24 15.79 -5.46
C LEU A 109 -3.22 15.45 -3.96
N LEU A 110 -3.48 14.18 -3.61
CA LEU A 110 -3.41 13.71 -2.23
C LEU A 110 -2.01 13.92 -1.63
N LEU A 111 -0.96 13.49 -2.34
CA LEU A 111 0.42 13.67 -1.88
C LEU A 111 0.80 15.15 -1.79
N TRP A 112 0.35 15.98 -2.72
CA TRP A 112 0.61 17.41 -2.71
C TRP A 112 -0.04 18.09 -1.50
N LEU A 113 -1.29 17.73 -1.20
CA LEU A 113 -1.98 18.19 0.00
C LEU A 113 -1.22 17.80 1.27
N LEU A 114 -0.78 16.54 1.38
CA LEU A 114 0.00 16.06 2.52
C LEU A 114 1.31 16.85 2.70
N ILE A 115 2.05 17.10 1.61
CA ILE A 115 3.28 17.88 1.64
C ILE A 115 3.01 19.34 2.04
N LEU A 116 1.94 19.95 1.51
CA LEU A 116 1.56 21.31 1.87
C LEU A 116 1.17 21.42 3.36
N VAL A 117 0.39 20.48 3.88
CA VAL A 117 0.05 20.41 5.31
C VAL A 117 1.31 20.24 6.15
N ALA A 118 2.19 19.31 5.77
CA ALA A 118 3.47 19.10 6.47
C ALA A 118 4.33 20.38 6.45
N SER A 119 4.36 21.11 5.33
CA SER A 119 5.08 22.39 5.22
C SER A 119 4.50 23.47 6.13
N LEU A 120 3.17 23.51 6.28
CA LEU A 120 2.47 24.46 7.14
C LEU A 120 2.72 24.16 8.62
N VAL A 121 2.62 22.89 9.02
CA VAL A 121 2.98 22.42 10.37
C VAL A 121 4.45 22.72 10.67
N GLY A 122 5.34 22.44 9.72
CA GLY A 122 6.76 22.75 9.84
C GLY A 122 7.02 24.25 10.02
N ARG A 123 6.30 25.11 9.29
CA ARG A 123 6.39 26.58 9.43
C ARG A 123 5.91 27.06 10.78
N ILE A 124 4.76 26.56 11.26
CA ILE A 124 4.23 26.90 12.59
C ILE A 124 5.21 26.47 13.68
N GLY A 125 5.69 25.22 13.62
CA GLY A 125 6.70 24.71 14.55
C GLY A 125 7.97 25.54 14.53
N ALA A 126 8.47 25.92 13.36
CA ALA A 126 9.65 26.75 13.23
C ALA A 126 9.51 28.11 13.93
N VAL A 127 8.31 28.73 13.89
CA VAL A 127 8.04 29.98 14.60
C VAL A 127 8.00 29.75 16.12
N ILE A 128 7.28 28.73 16.58
CA ILE A 128 7.12 28.40 18.01
C ILE A 128 8.47 28.13 18.68
N PHE A 129 9.35 27.37 18.02
CA PHE A 129 10.64 26.96 18.59
C PHE A 129 11.78 27.95 18.32
N GLY A 130 11.50 29.10 17.71
CA GLY A 130 12.52 30.12 17.44
C GLY A 130 13.64 29.62 16.52
N TRP A 131 13.26 28.97 15.41
CA TRP A 131 14.13 28.30 14.44
C TRP A 131 15.35 29.12 13.97
N GLU A 132 15.18 30.44 13.91
CA GLU A 132 16.25 31.38 13.52
C GLU A 132 17.47 31.32 14.45
N ARG A 133 17.29 30.93 15.71
CA ARG A 133 18.37 30.83 16.70
C ARG A 133 19.17 29.53 16.59
N TRP A 134 18.70 28.56 15.82
CA TRP A 134 19.34 27.25 15.74
C TRP A 134 20.50 27.22 14.76
N SER A 135 21.53 26.43 15.08
CA SER A 135 22.63 26.13 14.17
C SER A 135 22.13 25.39 12.93
N TRP A 136 22.83 25.55 11.79
CA TRP A 136 22.50 24.83 10.56
C TRP A 136 22.40 23.31 10.73
N ARG A 137 23.32 22.70 11.51
CA ARG A 137 23.31 21.25 11.77
C ARG A 137 22.04 20.82 12.49
N THR A 138 21.63 21.56 13.50
CA THR A 138 20.38 21.30 14.23
C THR A 138 19.17 21.41 13.32
N ARG A 139 19.13 22.42 12.44
CA ARG A 139 18.04 22.59 11.46
C ARG A 139 17.95 21.38 10.52
N VAL A 140 19.08 20.92 9.97
CA VAL A 140 19.10 19.74 9.09
C VAL A 140 18.63 18.50 9.83
N LEU A 141 19.11 18.26 11.05
CA LEU A 141 18.68 17.10 11.86
C LEU A 141 17.19 17.14 12.17
N VAL A 142 16.64 18.31 12.49
CA VAL A 142 15.20 18.44 12.76
C VAL A 142 14.36 18.29 11.49
N VAL A 143 14.80 18.81 10.36
CA VAL A 143 14.13 18.56 9.07
C VAL A 143 14.15 17.07 8.73
N LEU A 144 15.30 16.40 8.87
CA LEU A 144 15.42 14.97 8.66
C LEU A 144 14.52 14.19 9.62
N GLY A 145 14.50 14.53 10.91
CA GLY A 145 13.60 13.90 11.88
C GLY A 145 12.13 14.11 11.54
N PHE A 146 11.74 15.34 11.15
CA PHE A 146 10.37 15.68 10.76
C PHE A 146 9.89 14.92 9.52
N VAL A 147 10.79 14.54 8.62
CA VAL A 147 10.45 13.74 7.43
C VAL A 147 10.55 12.24 7.72
N LEU A 148 11.68 11.78 8.26
CA LEU A 148 11.99 10.37 8.43
C LEU A 148 11.17 9.70 9.53
N ILE A 149 10.86 10.42 10.63
CA ILE A 149 10.08 9.83 11.73
C ILE A 149 8.65 9.51 11.25
N PRO A 150 7.84 10.47 10.75
CA PRO A 150 6.51 10.13 10.25
C PRO A 150 6.56 9.05 9.17
N TRP A 151 7.53 9.12 8.25
CA TRP A 151 7.69 8.11 7.19
C TRP A 151 7.93 6.71 7.75
N ALA A 152 8.84 6.56 8.72
CA ALA A 152 9.15 5.29 9.37
C ALA A 152 7.96 4.72 10.17
N PHE A 153 7.04 5.58 10.61
CA PHE A 153 5.82 5.19 11.30
C PHE A 153 4.62 4.95 10.36
N LEU A 154 4.68 5.33 9.09
CA LEU A 154 3.57 5.11 8.15
C LEU A 154 3.12 3.64 8.07
N PRO A 155 4.01 2.60 8.11
CA PRO A 155 3.60 1.20 8.16
C PRO A 155 2.71 0.84 9.33
N ARG A 156 2.76 1.62 10.42
CA ARG A 156 1.91 1.37 11.57
C ARG A 156 0.48 1.86 11.36
N TYR A 157 0.30 2.95 10.65
CA TYR A 157 -0.99 3.64 10.52
C TYR A 157 -1.73 3.32 9.23
N LEU A 158 -0.99 3.03 8.16
CA LEU A 158 -1.58 2.65 6.90
C LEU A 158 -1.31 1.16 6.64
N PRO A 159 -2.21 0.44 5.96
CA PRO A 159 -1.88 -0.88 5.44
C PRO A 159 -1.03 -0.74 4.18
N PRO A 160 -0.06 -1.64 3.96
CA PRO A 160 0.57 -1.78 2.65
C PRO A 160 -0.48 -2.16 1.59
N PRO A 161 -0.18 -1.93 0.29
CA PRO A 161 -1.09 -2.30 -0.79
C PRO A 161 -1.32 -3.82 -0.78
N GLN A 162 -2.60 -4.22 -0.76
CA GLN A 162 -3.02 -5.62 -0.67
C GLN A 162 -4.45 -5.81 -1.20
N PRO A 163 -4.80 -7.03 -1.68
CA PRO A 163 -6.18 -7.40 -1.99
C PRO A 163 -7.13 -7.25 -0.80
N THR A 164 -8.38 -6.91 -1.11
CA THR A 164 -9.48 -6.91 -0.15
C THR A 164 -10.15 -8.29 -0.14
N THR A 165 -10.22 -8.92 1.02
CA THR A 165 -10.85 -10.24 1.21
C THR A 165 -12.02 -10.13 2.18
N THR A 166 -13.04 -10.97 2.00
CA THR A 166 -14.21 -11.03 2.90
C THR A 166 -14.51 -12.46 3.33
N GLY A 167 -15.34 -12.62 4.36
CA GLY A 167 -15.83 -13.92 4.81
C GLY A 167 -14.73 -14.90 5.20
N GLU A 168 -14.79 -16.10 4.62
CA GLU A 168 -13.89 -17.22 4.93
C GLU A 168 -12.44 -16.96 4.54
N GLU A 169 -12.20 -16.29 3.41
CA GLU A 169 -10.84 -15.96 2.99
C GLU A 169 -10.18 -14.96 3.92
N LEU A 170 -10.95 -13.98 4.43
CA LEU A 170 -10.45 -13.05 5.43
C LEU A 170 -10.01 -13.79 6.71
N ARG A 171 -10.74 -14.84 7.10
CA ARG A 171 -10.38 -15.71 8.22
C ARG A 171 -9.05 -16.42 7.96
N LEU A 172 -8.89 -17.05 6.79
CA LEU A 172 -7.66 -17.74 6.40
C LEU A 172 -6.45 -16.80 6.35
N VAL A 173 -6.61 -15.61 5.75
CA VAL A 173 -5.55 -14.61 5.66
C VAL A 173 -5.16 -14.09 7.05
N THR A 174 -6.13 -13.83 7.91
CA THR A 174 -5.88 -13.37 9.28
C THR A 174 -5.14 -14.44 10.09
N ASN A 175 -5.55 -15.70 9.98
CA ASN A 175 -4.89 -16.80 10.67
C ASN A 175 -3.46 -17.03 10.13
N ALA A 176 -3.26 -16.97 8.82
CA ALA A 176 -1.94 -17.07 8.21
C ALA A 176 -1.00 -15.95 8.65
N ARG A 177 -1.48 -14.70 8.69
CA ARG A 177 -0.69 -13.56 9.22
C ARG A 177 -0.35 -13.76 10.68
N ARG A 178 -1.34 -14.12 11.49
CA ARG A 178 -1.14 -14.37 12.93
C ARG A 178 -0.12 -15.47 13.17
N ALA A 179 -0.18 -16.55 12.39
CA ALA A 179 0.80 -17.63 12.48
C ALA A 179 2.20 -17.16 12.06
N ALA A 180 2.33 -16.42 10.96
CA ALA A 180 3.60 -15.86 10.53
C ALA A 180 4.21 -14.91 11.57
N GLU A 181 3.38 -14.06 12.19
CA GLU A 181 3.80 -13.09 13.21
C GLU A 181 4.16 -13.75 14.54
N ILE A 182 3.27 -14.60 15.07
CA ILE A 182 3.37 -15.11 16.45
C ILE A 182 4.12 -16.44 16.49
N THR A 183 3.78 -17.38 15.60
CA THR A 183 4.33 -18.74 15.65
C THR A 183 5.71 -18.81 15.02
N TYR A 184 5.90 -18.17 13.88
CA TYR A 184 7.15 -18.22 13.11
C TYR A 184 8.04 -16.98 13.30
N GLY A 185 7.58 -15.96 14.02
CA GLY A 185 8.39 -14.79 14.36
C GLY A 185 8.90 -14.02 13.14
N VAL A 186 8.16 -14.02 12.02
CA VAL A 186 8.58 -13.38 10.76
C VAL A 186 8.72 -11.87 10.94
N THR A 187 7.84 -11.25 11.72
CA THR A 187 7.91 -9.82 12.01
C THR A 187 8.98 -9.53 13.06
N GLY A 188 9.80 -8.53 12.79
CA GLY A 188 10.92 -8.11 13.65
C GLY A 188 11.55 -6.81 13.17
N LEU A 189 12.87 -6.71 13.23
CA LEU A 189 13.60 -5.50 12.83
C LEU A 189 13.49 -5.21 11.32
N TRP A 190 13.43 -6.25 10.50
CA TRP A 190 13.46 -6.13 9.03
C TRP A 190 12.07 -6.15 8.41
N VAL A 191 11.20 -7.06 8.85
CA VAL A 191 9.81 -7.14 8.39
C VAL A 191 8.92 -6.58 9.48
N HIS A 192 8.25 -5.46 9.21
CA HIS A 192 7.37 -4.81 10.17
C HIS A 192 5.89 -5.09 9.87
N ARG A 193 5.54 -5.31 8.60
CA ARG A 193 4.17 -5.57 8.16
C ARG A 193 4.13 -6.68 7.12
N LEU A 194 3.06 -7.47 7.16
CA LEU A 194 2.73 -8.46 6.16
C LEU A 194 1.49 -8.01 5.38
N ALA A 195 1.61 -7.95 4.07
CA ALA A 195 0.51 -7.70 3.14
C ALA A 195 0.05 -9.01 2.51
N LEU A 196 -1.23 -9.15 2.21
CA LEU A 196 -1.69 -10.25 1.36
C LEU A 196 -1.24 -9.99 -0.08
N GLU A 197 -0.71 -11.01 -0.74
CA GLU A 197 -0.42 -10.97 -2.16
C GLU A 197 -1.45 -11.81 -2.93
N ASP A 198 -1.70 -13.04 -2.49
CA ASP A 198 -2.71 -13.93 -3.07
C ASP A 198 -3.09 -15.07 -2.11
N LEU A 199 -4.18 -15.78 -2.41
CA LEU A 199 -4.68 -16.94 -1.64
C LEU A 199 -5.07 -18.07 -2.60
N ARG A 200 -4.60 -19.28 -2.32
CA ARG A 200 -4.93 -20.48 -3.08
C ARG A 200 -5.63 -21.50 -2.20
N GLN A 201 -6.85 -21.88 -2.57
CA GLN A 201 -7.51 -23.05 -2.00
C GLN A 201 -7.22 -24.24 -2.92
N LEU A 202 -6.47 -25.20 -2.39
CA LEU A 202 -6.09 -26.43 -3.11
C LEU A 202 -7.25 -27.43 -3.12
N SER A 203 -8.15 -27.37 -2.12
CA SER A 203 -9.33 -28.21 -2.03
C SER A 203 -10.38 -27.65 -1.06
N PRO A 204 -11.68 -27.92 -1.26
CA PRO A 204 -12.77 -27.47 -0.37
C PRO A 204 -12.70 -28.09 1.04
N ASN A 205 -13.47 -27.48 1.95
CA ASN A 205 -13.50 -27.76 3.39
C ASN A 205 -13.84 -29.25 3.70
N PRO A 206 -13.06 -29.94 4.55
CA PRO A 206 -13.22 -31.37 4.87
C PRO A 206 -14.52 -31.75 5.58
N LEU A 207 -15.34 -30.80 6.03
CA LEU A 207 -16.62 -31.09 6.71
C LEU A 207 -17.63 -31.85 5.84
N GLY A 208 -17.36 -32.02 4.54
CA GLY A 208 -18.13 -32.88 3.63
C GLY A 208 -17.47 -34.23 3.26
N GLU A 209 -16.26 -34.52 3.75
CA GLU A 209 -15.53 -35.78 3.47
C GLU A 209 -15.83 -36.84 4.54
N THR A 210 -16.00 -38.10 4.13
CA THR A 210 -16.26 -39.23 5.04
C THR A 210 -15.05 -39.62 5.89
N THR A 211 -13.83 -39.34 5.42
CA THR A 211 -12.57 -39.55 6.16
C THR A 211 -11.62 -38.36 5.95
N PRO A 212 -11.74 -37.28 6.73
CA PRO A 212 -10.94 -36.08 6.52
C PRO A 212 -9.49 -36.27 6.95
N ASP A 213 -8.54 -36.07 6.03
CA ASP A 213 -7.11 -35.99 6.35
C ASP A 213 -6.80 -34.62 6.96
N LEU A 214 -6.55 -34.60 8.28
CA LEU A 214 -6.26 -33.40 9.07
C LEU A 214 -4.84 -32.85 8.85
N THR A 215 -3.96 -33.62 8.19
CA THR A 215 -2.57 -33.21 7.90
C THR A 215 -2.39 -32.63 6.49
N ALA A 216 -3.41 -32.75 5.64
CA ALA A 216 -3.37 -32.25 4.28
C ALA A 216 -3.34 -30.71 4.22
N VAL A 217 -2.50 -30.16 3.35
CA VAL A 217 -2.51 -28.73 3.03
C VAL A 217 -3.70 -28.43 2.12
N ARG A 218 -4.69 -27.68 2.61
CA ARG A 218 -5.90 -27.36 1.83
C ARG A 218 -5.97 -25.90 1.40
N SER A 219 -5.33 -25.00 2.16
CA SER A 219 -5.21 -23.60 1.78
C SER A 219 -3.79 -23.10 1.98
N GLN A 220 -3.33 -22.28 1.05
CA GLN A 220 -2.05 -21.60 1.12
C GLN A 220 -2.27 -20.10 0.95
N VAL A 221 -1.56 -19.31 1.76
CA VAL A 221 -1.63 -17.86 1.73
C VAL A 221 -0.26 -17.30 1.39
N CYS A 222 -0.22 -16.44 0.39
CA CYS A 222 0.97 -15.71 0.00
C CYS A 222 0.99 -14.34 0.68
N LEU A 223 2.01 -14.09 1.48
CA LEU A 223 2.21 -12.83 2.18
C LEU A 223 3.49 -12.15 1.69
N ARG A 224 3.45 -10.81 1.58
CA ARG A 224 4.61 -9.98 1.29
C ARG A 224 5.02 -9.18 2.51
N GLY A 225 6.29 -9.29 2.90
CA GLY A 225 6.88 -8.54 4.00
C GLY A 225 7.34 -7.15 3.58
N TYR A 226 7.01 -6.15 4.39
CA TYR A 226 7.39 -4.75 4.23
C TYR A 226 8.20 -4.25 5.43
N THR A 227 9.22 -3.45 5.14
CA THR A 227 10.09 -2.80 6.14
C THR A 227 9.43 -1.56 6.77
N TYR A 228 10.10 -0.94 7.75
CA TYR A 228 9.72 0.37 8.33
C TYR A 228 9.57 1.49 7.31
N PHE A 229 10.24 1.39 6.16
CA PHE A 229 10.16 2.40 5.09
C PHE A 229 9.23 1.98 3.96
N TYR A 230 8.36 1.00 4.21
CA TYR A 230 7.46 0.44 3.20
C TYR A 230 8.17 -0.18 1.98
N LEU A 231 9.46 -0.49 2.10
CA LEU A 231 10.15 -1.22 1.05
C LEU A 231 9.78 -2.70 1.13
N PRO A 232 9.40 -3.34 0.02
CA PRO A 232 9.17 -4.78 -0.02
C PRO A 232 10.50 -5.50 0.27
N TRP A 233 10.44 -6.55 1.10
CA TRP A 233 11.62 -7.30 1.53
C TRP A 233 11.64 -8.73 1.01
N ARG A 234 10.67 -9.55 1.41
CA ARG A 234 10.58 -10.98 1.08
C ARG A 234 9.13 -11.44 1.00
N ARG A 235 8.89 -12.60 0.39
CA ARG A 235 7.57 -13.26 0.40
C ARG A 235 7.58 -14.45 1.34
N TYR A 236 6.41 -14.78 1.85
CA TYR A 236 6.18 -15.86 2.78
C TYR A 236 4.96 -16.63 2.32
N ARG A 237 5.12 -17.92 2.05
CA ARG A 237 4.02 -18.83 1.76
C ARG A 237 3.68 -19.60 3.02
N VAL A 238 2.47 -19.39 3.53
CA VAL A 238 1.97 -20.06 4.72
C VAL A 238 1.01 -21.16 4.28
N SER A 239 1.31 -22.40 4.64
CA SER A 239 0.43 -23.54 4.42
C SER A 239 -0.44 -23.74 5.64
N LEU A 240 -1.76 -23.76 5.46
CA LEU A 240 -2.72 -23.93 6.54
C LEU A 240 -3.30 -25.35 6.54
N GLU A 241 -3.64 -25.80 7.74
CA GLU A 241 -4.36 -27.06 7.94
C GLU A 241 -5.77 -27.00 7.33
N PRO A 242 -6.50 -28.12 7.22
CA PRO A 242 -7.79 -28.19 6.53
C PRO A 242 -8.87 -27.25 7.08
N THR A 243 -8.87 -26.97 8.38
CA THR A 243 -9.79 -26.03 9.02
C THR A 243 -9.33 -24.57 8.88
N GLY A 244 -8.12 -24.34 8.39
CA GLY A 244 -7.54 -23.01 8.19
C GLY A 244 -7.20 -22.27 9.49
N VAL A 245 -7.18 -22.95 10.64
CA VAL A 245 -6.93 -22.33 11.95
C VAL A 245 -5.43 -22.26 12.24
N ASN A 246 -4.73 -23.37 12.08
CA ASN A 246 -3.29 -23.44 12.32
C ASN A 246 -2.48 -23.49 11.02
N ALA A 247 -1.28 -22.95 11.07
CA ALA A 247 -0.29 -23.07 10.01
C ALA A 247 0.55 -24.34 10.18
N LEU A 248 0.58 -25.17 9.16
CA LEU A 248 1.39 -26.39 9.09
C LEU A 248 2.86 -26.08 8.80
N SER A 249 3.11 -25.10 7.93
CA SER A 249 4.46 -24.70 7.55
C SER A 249 4.50 -23.28 7.00
N ILE A 250 5.71 -22.70 7.01
CA ILE A 250 6.01 -21.45 6.32
C ILE A 250 7.25 -21.63 5.45
N VAL A 251 7.21 -21.07 4.24
CA VAL A 251 8.35 -21.06 3.32
C VAL A 251 8.64 -19.61 2.96
N GLU A 252 9.90 -19.22 3.10
CA GLU A 252 10.39 -17.92 2.66
C GLU A 252 10.79 -17.98 1.18
N LEU A 253 10.35 -16.99 0.42
CA LEU A 253 10.50 -16.95 -1.04
C LEU A 253 11.14 -15.62 -1.48
N PRO A 254 11.96 -15.62 -2.54
CA PRO A 254 12.51 -14.40 -3.11
C PRO A 254 11.42 -13.54 -3.76
N LEU A 255 11.62 -12.22 -3.78
CA LEU A 255 10.68 -11.27 -4.40
C LEU A 255 10.59 -11.39 -5.93
N GLU A 256 11.59 -11.97 -6.58
CA GLU A 256 11.65 -12.06 -8.06
C GLU A 256 10.95 -13.28 -8.63
N GLY A 257 10.67 -14.30 -7.80
CA GLY A 257 10.01 -15.54 -8.21
C GLY A 257 8.48 -15.44 -8.17
N PRO A 258 7.74 -16.43 -8.71
CA PRO A 258 6.30 -16.55 -8.49
C PRO A 258 6.03 -16.96 -7.03
N CYS A 259 4.86 -16.58 -6.49
CA CYS A 259 4.50 -17.06 -5.15
C CYS A 259 4.10 -18.54 -5.14
N TRP A 260 3.49 -18.97 -6.24
CA TRP A 260 3.05 -20.33 -6.44
C TRP A 260 4.08 -21.05 -7.30
N THR A 261 4.67 -22.11 -6.75
CA THR A 261 5.50 -23.06 -7.48
C THR A 261 4.69 -24.34 -7.66
N ASP A 262 4.79 -24.99 -8.82
CA ASP A 262 3.99 -26.19 -9.14
C ASP A 262 4.26 -27.39 -8.23
N GLU A 263 5.33 -27.33 -7.44
CA GLU A 263 5.68 -28.32 -6.41
C GLU A 263 4.62 -28.47 -5.30
N ALA A 264 3.64 -27.56 -5.19
CA ALA A 264 2.53 -27.68 -4.24
C ALA A 264 1.50 -28.78 -4.60
N THR A 265 1.79 -29.65 -5.57
CA THR A 265 0.90 -30.74 -6.03
C THR A 265 1.50 -32.15 -5.91
N ARG A 266 2.64 -32.32 -5.23
CA ARG A 266 3.18 -33.65 -4.89
C ARG A 266 3.21 -33.90 -3.41
#